data_AF-X0QVL4-F1
#
_entry.id   AF-X0QVL4-F1
#
_cell.length_a   1.000
_cell.length_b   1.000
_cell.length_c   1.000
_cell.angle_alpha   90.00
_cell.angle_beta   90.00
_cell.angle_gamma   90.00
#
_symmetry.space_group_name_H-M   'P 1'
#
loop_
_entity.id
_entity.type
_entity.pdbx_description
1 polymer ?
#
loop_
_entity_poly.entity_id
_entity_poly.type
_entity_poly.pdbx_seq_one_letter_code
_entity_poly.pdbx_strand_id
1 'polypeptide(L)'
;MIPKSASKAVWLITAAFIVIGLALFPTINDLLASYGYAVVEDDSSLFLGFISFFWINVIAFVLSITAQAAMILRYSFNWWLWIIVNFVWLIVNLMSGNYIFAIQTMVYQVNAFIGLYEWHRSERG
;
A
#
# COMPACT_ATOMS: atom_id res chain seq x y z
N MET A 1 8.95 21.14 9.68
CA MET A 1 10.11 20.35 9.20
C MET A 1 9.86 20.02 7.74
N ILE A 2 10.85 20.22 6.86
CA ILE A 2 10.66 20.25 5.40
C ILE A 2 10.74 18.83 4.78
N PRO A 3 9.78 18.40 3.95
CA PRO A 3 9.82 17.13 3.24
C PRO A 3 10.83 17.13 2.07
N LYS A 4 11.30 15.94 1.68
CA LYS A 4 12.33 15.76 0.65
C LYS A 4 11.73 15.32 -0.69
N SER A 5 12.32 15.83 -1.76
CA SER A 5 12.14 15.29 -3.12
C SER A 5 12.77 13.91 -3.27
N ALA A 6 12.18 13.06 -4.09
CA ALA A 6 12.79 11.77 -4.46
C ALA A 6 13.64 11.90 -5.73
N SER A 7 14.89 11.47 -5.64
CA SER A 7 15.74 11.30 -6.82
C SER A 7 15.32 10.06 -7.63
N LYS A 8 15.81 9.94 -8.87
CA LYS A 8 15.60 8.74 -9.70
C LYS A 8 16.02 7.45 -8.99
N ALA A 9 17.09 7.49 -8.19
CA ALA A 9 17.56 6.34 -7.42
C ALA A 9 16.55 5.91 -6.35
N VAL A 10 15.90 6.87 -5.67
CA VAL A 10 14.88 6.57 -4.65
C VAL A 10 13.67 5.90 -5.29
N TRP A 11 13.23 6.39 -6.45
CA TRP A 11 12.16 5.74 -7.22
C TRP A 11 12.52 4.31 -7.64
N LEU A 12 13.74 4.08 -8.13
CA LEU A 12 14.21 2.75 -8.52
C LEU A 12 14.28 1.79 -7.32
N ILE A 13 14.83 2.22 -6.19
CA ILE A 13 14.89 1.41 -4.97
C ILE A 13 13.48 1.09 -4.47
N THR A 14 12.56 2.04 -4.54
CA THR A 14 11.16 1.85 -4.15
C THR A 14 10.47 0.80 -5.03
N ALA A 15 10.63 0.92 -6.35
CA ALA A 15 10.09 -0.06 -7.29
C ALA A 15 10.69 -1.46 -7.08
N ALA A 16 12.01 -1.55 -6.89
CA ALA A 16 12.70 -2.80 -6.59
C ALA A 16 12.18 -3.42 -5.29
N PHE A 17 11.99 -2.61 -4.23
CA PHE A 17 11.43 -3.08 -2.96
C PHE A 17 10.02 -3.65 -3.12
N ILE A 18 9.15 -2.99 -3.89
CA ILE A 18 7.80 -3.49 -4.17
C ILE A 18 7.87 -4.82 -4.92
N VAL A 19 8.67 -4.92 -5.99
CA VAL A 19 8.79 -6.15 -6.79
C VAL A 19 9.33 -7.30 -5.95
N ILE A 20 10.38 -7.07 -5.18
CA ILE A 20 10.97 -8.08 -4.29
C ILE A 20 9.97 -8.49 -3.21
N GLY A 21 9.26 -7.52 -2.61
CA GLY A 21 8.23 -7.78 -1.60
C GLY A 21 7.11 -8.67 -2.13
N LEU A 22 6.61 -8.38 -3.33
CA LEU A 22 5.59 -9.20 -4.00
C LEU A 22 6.10 -10.61 -4.33
N ALA A 23 7.33 -10.72 -4.82
CA ALA A 23 7.92 -12.01 -5.20
C ALA A 23 8.22 -12.91 -3.98
N LEU A 24 8.67 -12.31 -2.87
CA LEU A 24 8.98 -13.04 -1.64
C LEU A 24 7.74 -13.37 -0.81
N PHE A 25 6.63 -12.66 -1.01
CA PHE A 25 5.44 -12.81 -0.17
C PHE A 25 4.95 -14.26 -0.06
N PRO A 26 4.77 -15.04 -1.15
CA PRO A 26 4.32 -16.43 -1.03
C PRO A 26 5.28 -17.29 -0.20
N THR A 27 6.58 -17.12 -0.41
CA THR A 27 7.61 -17.88 0.32
C THR A 27 7.58 -17.57 1.82
N ILE A 28 7.41 -16.29 2.17
CA ILE A 28 7.29 -15.85 3.57
C ILE A 28 5.98 -16.36 4.17
N ASN A 29 4.89 -16.31 3.43
CA ASN A 29 3.58 -16.78 3.86
C ASN A 29 3.62 -18.29 4.18
N ASP A 30 4.21 -19.11 3.30
CA ASP A 30 4.37 -20.55 3.52
C ASP A 30 5.27 -20.86 4.73
N LEU A 31 6.34 -20.08 4.92
CA LEU A 31 7.21 -20.22 6.09
C LEU A 31 6.45 -19.89 7.38
N LEU A 32 5.66 -18.82 7.39
CA LEU A 32 4.83 -18.46 8.55
C LEU A 32 3.78 -19.53 8.85
N ALA A 33 3.18 -20.13 7.81
CA ALA A 33 2.26 -21.24 7.95
C ALA A 33 2.94 -22.46 8.59
N SER A 34 4.19 -22.75 8.20
CA SER A 34 4.97 -23.86 8.77
C SER A 34 5.27 -23.70 10.27
N TYR A 35 5.28 -22.46 10.76
CA TYR A 35 5.44 -22.13 12.18
C TYR A 35 4.10 -22.07 12.94
N GLY A 36 2.97 -22.32 12.28
CA GLY A 36 1.63 -22.30 12.86
C GLY A 36 1.04 -20.91 13.05
N TYR A 37 1.56 -19.89 12.36
CA TYR A 37 0.95 -18.56 12.35
C TYR A 37 -0.25 -18.49 11.42
N ALA A 38 -1.18 -17.57 11.73
CA ALA A 38 -2.24 -17.20 10.80
C ALA A 38 -1.63 -16.53 9.57
N VAL A 39 -2.00 -17.03 8.39
CA VAL A 39 -1.46 -16.60 7.10
C VAL A 39 -2.58 -16.10 6.20
N VAL A 40 -2.21 -15.38 5.15
CA VAL A 40 -3.19 -14.99 4.12
C VAL A 40 -3.46 -16.24 3.29
N GLU A 41 -4.66 -16.79 3.40
CA GLU A 41 -5.08 -17.96 2.63
C GLU A 41 -5.46 -17.54 1.20
N ASP A 42 -4.98 -18.28 0.20
CA ASP A 42 -5.50 -18.18 -1.15
C ASP A 42 -6.77 -19.05 -1.24
N ASP A 43 -7.91 -18.42 -0.98
CA ASP A 43 -9.23 -19.04 -1.04
C ASP A 43 -9.75 -19.20 -2.48
N SER A 44 -8.91 -18.96 -3.49
CA SER A 44 -9.24 -18.93 -4.92
C SER A 44 -10.36 -17.95 -5.29
N SER A 45 -10.70 -17.01 -4.39
CA SER A 45 -11.73 -16.02 -4.67
C SER A 45 -11.24 -15.01 -5.71
N LEU A 46 -12.13 -14.70 -6.66
CA LEU A 46 -11.83 -13.82 -7.78
C LEU A 46 -12.65 -12.53 -7.68
N PHE A 47 -11.96 -11.39 -7.61
CA PHE A 47 -12.51 -10.08 -7.88
C PHE A 47 -12.77 -9.90 -9.39
N LEU A 48 -13.97 -9.43 -9.73
CA LEU A 48 -14.45 -9.26 -11.12
C LEU A 48 -14.36 -10.52 -11.98
N GLY A 49 -14.19 -11.70 -11.38
CA GLY A 49 -14.08 -12.98 -12.07
C GLY A 49 -12.70 -13.27 -12.70
N PHE A 50 -11.69 -12.42 -12.51
CA PHE A 50 -10.35 -12.64 -13.09
C PHE A 50 -9.16 -12.15 -12.25
N ILE A 51 -9.38 -11.42 -11.16
CA ILE A 51 -8.29 -10.96 -10.28
C ILE A 51 -8.36 -11.70 -8.95
N SER A 52 -7.34 -12.45 -8.56
CA SER A 52 -7.33 -13.14 -7.26
C SER A 52 -7.36 -12.15 -6.09
N PHE A 53 -8.29 -12.35 -5.16
CA PHE A 53 -8.45 -11.52 -3.98
C PHE A 53 -7.25 -11.61 -3.05
N PHE A 54 -6.61 -12.79 -2.97
CA PHE A 54 -5.32 -12.98 -2.30
C PHE A 54 -4.30 -11.95 -2.79
N TRP A 55 -4.10 -11.86 -4.12
CA TRP A 55 -3.14 -10.93 -4.70
C TRP A 55 -3.52 -9.46 -4.49
N ILE A 56 -4.81 -9.12 -4.46
CA ILE A 56 -5.24 -7.76 -4.11
C ILE A 56 -4.82 -7.41 -2.67
N ASN A 57 -5.02 -8.31 -1.71
CA ASN A 57 -4.60 -8.11 -0.32
C ASN A 57 -3.08 -8.02 -0.19
N VAL A 58 -2.34 -8.87 -0.91
CA VAL A 58 -0.86 -8.85 -0.93
C VAL A 58 -0.35 -7.51 -1.48
N ILE A 59 -0.93 -7.03 -2.58
CA ILE A 59 -0.59 -5.73 -3.16
C ILE A 59 -0.91 -4.60 -2.18
N ALA A 60 -2.08 -4.63 -1.54
CA ALA A 60 -2.47 -3.64 -0.54
C ALA A 60 -1.43 -3.56 0.59
N PHE A 61 -1.01 -4.72 1.10
CA PHE A 61 -0.02 -4.82 2.16
C PHE A 61 1.36 -4.30 1.76
N VAL A 62 1.92 -4.77 0.64
CA VAL A 62 3.26 -4.37 0.17
C VAL A 62 3.31 -2.87 -0.15
N LEU A 63 2.28 -2.35 -0.82
CA LEU A 63 2.19 -0.91 -1.11
C LEU A 63 2.03 -0.08 0.17
N SER A 64 1.26 -0.54 1.16
CA SER A 64 1.13 0.13 2.47
C SER A 64 2.46 0.23 3.21
N ILE A 65 3.24 -0.87 3.27
CA ILE A 65 4.58 -0.84 3.90
C ILE A 65 5.48 0.15 3.17
N THR A 66 5.44 0.14 1.84
CA THR A 66 6.25 1.04 1.01
C THR A 66 5.88 2.51 1.24
N ALA A 67 4.57 2.82 1.26
CA ALA A 67 4.05 4.16 1.53
C ALA A 67 4.44 4.64 2.94
N GLN A 68 4.32 3.76 3.93
CA GLN A 68 4.69 4.04 5.32
C GLN A 68 6.19 4.31 5.46
N ALA A 69 7.04 3.49 4.82
CA ALA A 69 8.48 3.69 4.82
C ALA A 69 8.86 5.04 4.17
N ALA A 70 8.27 5.37 3.02
CA ALA A 70 8.48 6.65 2.34
C ALA A 70 8.05 7.84 3.22
N MET A 71 6.95 7.71 3.96
CA MET A 71 6.45 8.73 4.89
C MET A 71 7.41 8.95 6.07
N ILE A 72 7.90 7.87 6.70
CA ILE A 72 8.88 7.95 7.81
C ILE A 72 10.18 8.60 7.33
N LEU A 73 10.63 8.25 6.12
CA LEU A 73 11.81 8.85 5.48
C LEU A 73 11.57 10.28 4.97
N ARG A 74 10.34 10.80 5.12
CA ARG A 74 9.89 12.15 4.77
C ARG A 74 10.01 12.47 3.28
N TYR A 75 9.76 11.51 2.40
CA TYR A 75 9.69 11.78 0.97
C TYR A 75 8.29 12.23 0.55
N SER A 76 8.17 13.34 -0.17
CA SER A 76 6.86 13.89 -0.60
C SER A 76 6.04 12.95 -1.47
N PHE A 77 6.70 12.10 -2.28
CA PHE A 77 6.00 11.11 -3.11
C PHE A 77 5.25 10.03 -2.31
N ASN A 78 5.46 9.92 -1.00
CA ASN A 78 4.70 8.99 -0.15
C ASN A 78 3.19 9.18 -0.30
N TRP A 79 2.72 10.42 -0.49
CA TRP A 79 1.31 10.71 -0.65
C TRP A 79 0.73 10.18 -1.95
N TRP A 80 1.52 10.09 -3.02
CA TRP A 80 1.12 9.39 -4.25
C TRP A 80 0.91 7.90 -3.99
N LEU A 81 1.80 7.28 -3.20
CA LEU A 81 1.61 5.88 -2.80
C LEU A 81 0.35 5.71 -1.93
N TRP A 82 0.12 6.61 -0.97
CA TRP A 82 -1.08 6.56 -0.13
C TRP A 82 -2.38 6.71 -0.92
N ILE A 83 -2.40 7.57 -1.94
CA ILE A 83 -3.56 7.69 -2.84
C ILE A 83 -3.84 6.34 -3.50
N ILE A 84 -2.83 5.69 -4.08
CA ILE A 84 -3.00 4.37 -4.73
C ILE A 84 -3.45 3.32 -3.70
N VAL A 85 -2.77 3.26 -2.55
CA VAL A 85 -3.05 2.32 -1.47
C VAL A 85 -4.48 2.45 -0.95
N ASN A 86 -4.98 3.66 -0.76
CA ASN A 86 -6.34 3.89 -0.26
C ASN A 86 -7.41 3.38 -1.24
N PHE A 87 -7.20 3.50 -2.55
CA PHE A 87 -8.10 2.89 -3.54
C PHE A 87 -8.08 1.37 -3.48
N VAL A 88 -6.91 0.76 -3.33
CA VAL A 88 -6.78 -0.70 -3.19
C VAL A 88 -7.49 -1.17 -1.92
N TRP A 89 -7.26 -0.50 -0.79
CA TRP A 89 -7.94 -0.83 0.47
C TRP A 89 -9.45 -0.59 0.43
N LEU A 90 -9.92 0.42 -0.29
CA LEU A 90 -11.36 0.63 -0.48
C LEU A 90 -12.00 -0.58 -1.17
N ILE A 91 -11.35 -1.12 -2.22
CA ILE A 91 -11.82 -2.34 -2.88
C ILE A 91 -11.85 -3.51 -1.90
N VAL A 92 -10.75 -3.75 -1.16
CA VAL A 92 -10.66 -4.82 -0.16
C VAL A 92 -11.77 -4.71 0.89
N ASN A 93 -12.00 -3.51 1.42
CA ASN A 93 -12.98 -3.28 2.47
C ASN A 93 -14.42 -3.46 1.99
N LEU A 94 -14.75 -3.00 0.78
CA LEU A 94 -16.07 -3.20 0.18
C LEU A 94 -16.33 -4.68 -0.09
N MET A 95 -15.35 -5.40 -0.63
CA MET A 95 -15.46 -6.84 -0.89
C MET A 95 -15.62 -7.67 0.37
N SER A 96 -14.94 -7.27 1.45
CA SER A 96 -15.00 -7.96 2.74
C SER A 96 -16.24 -7.60 3.56
N GLY A 97 -17.13 -6.73 3.05
CA GLY A 97 -18.28 -6.22 3.80
C GLY A 97 -17.93 -5.28 4.96
N ASN A 98 -16.67 -4.82 5.02
CA ASN A 98 -16.12 -3.99 6.09
C ASN A 98 -16.42 -2.50 5.84
N TYR A 99 -17.69 -2.11 5.89
CA TYR A 99 -18.13 -0.75 5.53
C TYR A 99 -17.54 0.37 6.42
N ILE A 100 -17.27 0.09 7.69
CA ILE A 100 -16.62 1.05 8.59
C ILE A 100 -15.22 1.41 8.07
N PHE A 101 -14.43 0.39 7.71
CA PHE A 101 -13.10 0.60 7.14
C PHE A 101 -13.17 1.19 5.73
N ALA A 102 -14.19 0.86 4.94
CA ALA A 102 -14.41 1.48 3.64
C ALA A 102 -14.62 3.01 3.76
N ILE A 103 -15.48 3.44 4.69
CA ILE A 103 -15.71 4.87 4.97
C ILE A 103 -14.42 5.53 5.47
N GLN A 104 -13.70 4.87 6.39
CA GLN A 104 -12.41 5.36 6.87
C GLN A 104 -11.40 5.56 5.73
N THR A 105 -11.32 4.62 4.78
CA THR A 105 -10.43 4.75 3.61
C THR A 105 -10.82 5.92 2.71
N MET A 106 -12.10 6.29 2.62
CA MET A 106 -12.53 7.49 1.92
C MET A 106 -12.06 8.77 2.62
N VAL A 107 -12.12 8.81 3.95
CA VAL A 107 -11.57 9.94 4.72
C VAL A 107 -10.05 10.04 4.53
N TYR A 108 -9.36 8.89 4.56
CA TYR A 108 -7.92 8.84 4.27
C TYR A 108 -7.57 9.25 2.85
N GLN A 109 -8.45 8.99 1.88
CA GLN A 109 -8.27 9.42 0.51
C GLN A 109 -8.23 10.95 0.40
N VAL A 110 -9.18 11.64 1.05
CA VAL A 110 -9.18 13.11 1.12
C VAL A 110 -7.92 13.62 1.82
N ASN A 111 -7.58 13.02 2.97
CA ASN A 111 -6.36 13.37 3.70
C ASN A 111 -5.09 13.21 2.86
N ALA A 112 -5.00 12.17 2.03
CA ALA A 112 -3.85 11.93 1.18
C ALA A 112 -3.66 13.03 0.11
N PHE A 113 -4.75 13.56 -0.43
CA PHE A 113 -4.69 14.71 -1.35
C PHE A 113 -4.26 16.01 -0.66
N ILE A 114 -4.78 16.26 0.55
CA ILE A 114 -4.38 17.42 1.36
C ILE A 114 -2.89 17.32 1.70
N GLY A 115 -2.44 16.15 2.19
CA GLY A 115 -1.05 15.88 2.52
C GLY A 115 -0.12 16.04 1.31
N LEU A 116 -0.54 15.57 0.12
CA LEU A 116 0.20 15.76 -1.12
C LEU A 116 0.41 17.26 -1.42
N TYR A 117 -0.67 18.05 -1.36
CA TYR A 117 -0.61 19.49 -1.62
C TYR A 117 0.30 20.22 -0.62
N GLU A 118 0.13 19.98 0.68
CA GLU A 118 0.88 20.66 1.73
C GLU A 118 2.38 20.32 1.68
N TRP A 119 2.73 19.06 1.43
CA TRP A 119 4.12 18.63 1.37
C TRP A 119 4.80 19.11 0.10
N HIS A 120 4.10 19.09 -1.03
CA HIS A 120 4.63 19.61 -2.30
C HIS A 120 4.85 21.12 -2.26
N ARG A 121 3.96 21.86 -1.58
CA ARG A 121 4.17 23.29 -1.31
C ARG A 121 5.38 23.52 -0.41
N SER A 122 5.52 22.72 0.65
CA SER A 122 6.62 22.85 1.63
C SER A 122 7.98 22.47 1.06
N GLU A 123 8.03 21.59 0.05
CA GLU A 123 9.28 21.24 -0.67
C GLU A 123 9.80 22.38 -1.56
N ARG A 124 8.89 23.25 -2.02
CA ARG A 124 9.18 24.33 -2.99
C ARG A 124 9.37 25.71 -2.35
N GLY A 125 8.98 25.88 -1.09
CA GLY A 125 9.08 27.13 -0.33
C GLY A 125 10.25 27.08 0.64
#